data_AF-A0A2J6PSA8-F1
#
_entry.id   AF-A0A2J6PSA8-F1
#
_cell.length_a   1.000
_cell.length_b   1.000
_cell.length_c   1.000
_cell.angle_alpha   90.00
_cell.angle_beta   90.00
_cell.angle_gamma   90.00
#
_symmetry.space_group_name_H-M   'P 1'
#
loop_
_entity.id
_entity.type
_entity.pdbx_description
1 polymer ?
#
loop_
_entity_poly.entity_id
_entity_poly.type
_entity_poly.pdbx_seq_one_letter_code
_entity_poly.pdbx_strand_id
1 'polypeptide(L)'
;TFKSGRTSIGIWDCFMDTELGLLIILLKGARINQARYTEEVLKSHFVPFYKRIVRKYSKGIIIQEDRAKYHFAKIPIVYKTLYKVKLFP
;
A
#
# COMPACT_ATOMS: atom_id res chain seq x y z
N THR A 1 -4.63 35.69 -19.91
CA THR A 1 -3.93 34.41 -20.20
C THR A 1 -4.48 33.34 -19.27
N PHE A 2 -5.13 32.29 -19.77
CA PHE A 2 -5.60 31.18 -18.94
C PHE A 2 -4.41 30.27 -18.58
N LYS A 3 -4.09 30.14 -17.28
CA LYS A 3 -3.15 29.13 -16.80
C LYS A 3 -3.93 27.84 -16.55
N SER A 4 -3.88 26.90 -17.50
CA SER A 4 -4.30 25.53 -17.21
C SER A 4 -3.19 24.85 -16.41
N GLY A 5 -3.51 24.39 -15.21
CA GLY A 5 -2.62 23.59 -14.38
C GLY A 5 -3.06 22.14 -14.40
N ARG A 6 -2.14 21.21 -14.65
CA ARG A 6 -2.44 19.77 -14.50
C ARG A 6 -2.57 19.46 -13.01
N THR A 7 -3.73 18.92 -12.63
CA THR A 7 -3.95 18.34 -11.31
C THR A 7 -3.84 16.84 -11.44
N SER A 8 -2.90 16.23 -10.73
CA SER A 8 -2.87 14.78 -10.53
C SER A 8 -3.39 14.44 -9.14
N ILE A 9 -4.08 13.31 -9.06
CA ILE A 9 -4.53 12.69 -7.81
C ILE A 9 -3.85 11.32 -7.76
N GLY A 10 -3.22 11.00 -6.63
CA GLY A 10 -2.75 9.65 -6.38
C GLY A 10 -3.89 8.82 -5.81
N ILE A 11 -4.04 7.59 -6.29
CA ILE A 11 -4.99 6.63 -5.75
C ILE A 11 -4.20 5.38 -5.38
N TRP A 12 -4.50 4.81 -4.23
CA TRP A 12 -3.95 3.53 -3.81
C TRP A 12 -5.09 2.59 -3.42
N ASP A 13 -4.92 1.30 -3.71
CA ASP A 13 -5.83 0.25 -3.29
C ASP A 13 -5.07 -1.07 -3.15
N CYS A 14 -5.71 -2.07 -2.55
CA CYS A 14 -5.28 -3.46 -2.57
C CYS A 14 -6.50 -4.36 -2.69
N PHE A 15 -6.36 -5.51 -3.32
CA PHE A 15 -7.44 -6.48 -3.46
C PHE A 15 -6.87 -7.90 -3.49
N MET A 16 -7.72 -8.88 -3.20
CA MET A 16 -7.43 -10.30 -3.41
C MET A 16 -8.71 -11.01 -3.81
N ASP A 17 -8.74 -11.60 -5.01
CA ASP A 17 -9.92 -12.29 -5.54
C ASP A 17 -11.18 -11.40 -5.43
N THR A 18 -12.18 -11.78 -4.64
CA THR A 18 -13.44 -11.06 -4.43
C THR A 18 -13.39 -10.08 -3.24
N GLU A 19 -12.26 -10.01 -2.52
CA GLU A 19 -12.07 -9.14 -1.37
C GLU A 19 -11.38 -7.84 -1.76
N LEU A 20 -12.08 -6.73 -1.51
CA LEU A 20 -11.56 -5.40 -1.75
C LEU A 20 -10.99 -4.80 -0.46
N GLY A 21 -9.82 -4.19 -0.61
CA GLY A 21 -9.27 -3.24 0.35
C GLY A 21 -9.98 -1.90 0.24
N LEU A 22 -9.40 -0.91 0.91
CA LEU A 22 -9.89 0.47 0.81
C LEU A 22 -9.21 1.17 -0.35
N LEU A 23 -10.03 1.71 -1.26
CA LEU A 23 -9.61 2.69 -2.24
C LEU A 23 -9.36 4.03 -1.54
N ILE A 24 -8.10 4.45 -1.45
CA ILE A 24 -7.72 5.68 -0.77
C ILE A 24 -7.21 6.73 -1.75
N ILE A 25 -7.61 7.97 -1.49
CA ILE A 25 -7.15 9.13 -2.23
C ILE A 25 -5.92 9.70 -1.52
N LEU A 26 -4.77 9.63 -2.19
CA LEU A 26 -3.54 10.27 -1.74
C LEU A 26 -3.58 11.74 -2.15
N LEU A 27 -4.03 12.59 -1.23
CA LEU A 27 -4.22 14.02 -1.47
C LEU A 27 -2.92 14.71 -1.93
N LYS A 28 -3.13 15.72 -2.77
CA LYS A 28 -2.19 16.39 -3.68
C LYS A 28 -1.01 17.04 -2.95
N GLY A 29 0.22 16.80 -3.42
CA GLY A 29 1.38 17.64 -3.06
C GLY A 29 2.71 16.92 -2.85
N ALA A 30 2.73 15.62 -2.60
CA ALA A 30 4.00 14.89 -2.47
C ALA A 30 3.93 13.56 -3.19
N ARG A 31 4.97 13.28 -4.00
CA ARG A 31 5.30 11.92 -4.42
C ARG A 31 5.29 11.03 -3.18
N ILE A 32 4.68 9.86 -3.28
CA ILE A 32 4.70 8.91 -2.18
C ILE A 32 6.18 8.56 -1.87
N ASN A 33 6.52 8.59 -0.59
CA ASN A 33 7.83 8.23 -0.09
C ASN A 33 7.69 7.09 0.94
N GLN A 34 8.80 6.56 1.42
CA GLN A 34 8.77 5.41 2.34
C GLN A 34 8.00 5.68 3.64
N ALA A 35 8.04 6.91 4.17
CA ALA A 35 7.36 7.27 5.41
C ALA A 35 5.85 7.36 5.18
N ARG A 36 5.43 8.10 4.14
CA ARG A 36 4.01 8.20 3.76
C ARG A 36 3.42 6.85 3.40
N TYR A 37 4.14 6.03 2.62
CA TYR A 37 3.69 4.67 2.32
C TYR A 37 3.51 3.84 3.61
N THR A 38 4.40 3.98 4.59
CA THR A 38 4.25 3.23 5.84
C THR A 38 3.08 3.73 6.69
N GLU A 39 2.96 5.04 6.92
CA GLU A 39 1.94 5.62 7.79
C GLU A 39 0.56 5.64 7.15
N GLU A 40 0.45 6.21 5.95
CA GLU A 40 -0.82 6.43 5.27
C GLU A 40 -1.34 5.17 4.60
N VAL A 41 -0.47 4.25 4.18
CA VAL A 41 -0.89 3.05 3.42
C VAL A 41 -0.78 1.77 4.24
N LEU A 42 0.44 1.40 4.65
CA LEU A 42 0.70 0.12 5.32
C LEU A 42 -0.03 0.00 6.66
N LYS A 43 0.19 0.97 7.54
CA LYS A 43 -0.40 1.02 8.88
C LYS A 43 -1.91 1.14 8.85
N SER A 44 -2.40 2.10 8.07
CA SER A 44 -3.78 2.56 8.14
C SER A 44 -4.75 1.63 7.40
N HIS A 45 -4.34 1.03 6.28
CA HIS A 45 -5.28 0.34 5.39
C HIS A 45 -4.83 -1.08 5.04
N PHE A 46 -3.58 -1.23 4.60
CA PHE A 46 -3.10 -2.49 4.06
C PHE A 46 -2.93 -3.59 5.12
N VAL A 47 -2.23 -3.34 6.24
CA VAL A 47 -2.02 -4.37 7.29
C VAL A 47 -3.33 -4.84 7.94
N PRO A 48 -4.29 -3.95 8.26
CA PRO A 48 -5.62 -4.37 8.70
C PRO A 48 -6.32 -5.29 7.69
N PHE A 49 -6.29 -4.94 6.40
CA PHE A 49 -6.81 -5.78 5.33
C PHE A 49 -6.11 -7.14 5.27
N TYR A 50 -4.77 -7.15 5.21
CA TYR A 50 -3.97 -8.37 5.14
C TYR A 50 -4.25 -9.32 6.31
N LYS A 51 -4.35 -8.80 7.54
CA LYS A 51 -4.72 -9.60 8.71
C LYS A 51 -6.11 -10.23 8.57
N ARG A 52 -7.08 -9.49 8.03
CA ARG A 52 -8.43 -10.01 7.75
C ARG A 52 -8.37 -11.15 6.73
N ILE A 53 -7.62 -10.97 5.65
CA ILE A 53 -7.43 -11.97 4.59
C ILE A 53 -6.72 -13.23 5.11
N VAL A 54 -5.61 -13.08 5.84
CA VAL A 54 -4.88 -14.21 6.44
C VAL A 54 -5.76 -15.01 7.41
N ARG A 55 -6.63 -14.34 8.17
CA ARG A 55 -7.60 -15.03 9.03
C ARG A 55 -8.65 -15.82 8.24
N LYS A 56 -9.13 -15.25 7.12
CA LYS A 56 -10.17 -15.86 6.29
C LYS A 56 -9.67 -17.03 5.44
N TYR A 57 -8.52 -16.87 4.78
CA TYR A 57 -8.01 -17.83 3.79
C TYR A 57 -6.83 -18.66 4.30
N SER A 58 -6.43 -18.47 5.56
CA SER A 58 -5.32 -19.18 6.22
C SER A 58 -3.94 -18.87 5.62
N LYS A 59 -3.00 -19.82 5.69
CA LYS A 59 -1.60 -19.63 5.31
C LYS A 59 -1.44 -19.60 3.79
N GLY A 60 -0.51 -18.78 3.30
CA GLY A 60 -0.15 -18.75 1.87
C GLY A 60 -0.46 -17.44 1.17
N ILE A 61 -0.97 -16.44 1.88
CA ILE A 61 -1.18 -15.10 1.32
C ILE A 61 0.17 -14.46 1.02
N ILE A 62 0.34 -14.06 -0.25
CA ILE A 62 1.53 -13.42 -0.78
C ILE A 62 1.11 -12.10 -1.40
N ILE A 63 1.96 -11.10 -1.27
CA ILE A 63 1.70 -9.75 -1.76
C ILE A 63 2.55 -9.49 -2.97
N GLN A 64 1.91 -9.00 -4.02
CA GLN A 64 2.57 -8.46 -5.18
C GLN A 64 2.46 -6.93 -5.15
N GLU A 65 3.58 -6.25 -5.36
CA GLU A 65 3.65 -4.81 -5.55
C GLU A 65 4.70 -4.51 -6.64
N ASP A 66 4.67 -3.31 -7.21
CA ASP A 66 5.65 -2.92 -8.23
C ASP A 66 7.05 -2.68 -7.63
N ARG A 67 8.04 -2.42 -8.49
CA ARG A 67 9.44 -2.16 -8.08
C ARG A 67 9.72 -0.72 -7.65
N ALA A 68 8.70 0.04 -7.22
CA ALA A 68 8.92 1.40 -6.78
C ALA A 68 9.88 1.46 -5.57
N LYS A 69 10.83 2.40 -5.59
CA LYS A 69 11.94 2.46 -4.60
C LYS A 69 11.47 2.48 -3.14
N TYR A 70 10.32 3.09 -2.88
CA TYR A 70 9.78 3.18 -1.53
C TYR A 70 9.22 1.85 -1.02
N HIS A 71 8.79 0.90 -1.86
CA HIS A 71 8.28 -0.41 -1.41
C HIS A 71 9.33 -1.25 -0.70
N PHE A 72 10.58 -1.15 -1.15
CA PHE A 72 11.74 -1.91 -0.69
C PHE A 72 12.66 -1.11 0.24
N ALA A 73 12.25 0.10 0.61
CA ALA A 73 13.00 0.91 1.56
C ALA A 73 12.90 0.30 2.98
N LYS A 74 13.90 0.61 3.81
CA LYS A 74 14.07 0.01 5.15
C LYS A 74 12.79 0.08 6.00
N ILE A 75 12.14 1.24 6.03
CA ILE A 75 10.98 1.47 6.92
C ILE A 75 9.78 0.57 6.52
N PRO A 76 9.29 0.59 5.26
CA PRO A 76 8.27 -0.34 4.77
C PRO A 76 8.62 -1.81 4.95
N ILE A 77 9.86 -2.22 4.67
CA ILE A 77 10.29 -3.61 4.81
C ILE A 77 10.22 -4.06 6.28
N VAL A 78 10.79 -3.29 7.20
CA VAL A 78 10.73 -3.59 8.65
C VAL A 78 9.28 -3.70 9.11
N TYR A 79 8.41 -2.79 8.65
CA TYR A 79 7.00 -2.81 9.02
C TYR A 79 6.29 -4.06 8.47
N LYS A 80 6.51 -4.41 7.19
CA LYS A 80 5.97 -5.65 6.58
C LYS A 80 6.46 -6.91 7.33
N THR A 81 7.74 -6.98 7.66
CA THR A 81 8.33 -8.09 8.41
C THR A 81 7.72 -8.23 9.81
N LEU A 82 7.50 -7.13 10.53
CA LEU A 82 6.86 -7.12 11.84
C LEU A 82 5.47 -7.79 11.81
N TYR A 83 4.72 -7.60 10.73
CA TYR A 83 3.41 -8.20 10.53
C TYR A 83 3.43 -9.50 9.72
N LYS A 84 4.61 -10.11 9.53
CA LYS A 84 4.81 -11.39 8.83
C LYS A 84 4.16 -11.38 7.44
N VAL A 85 4.24 -10.24 6.76
CA VAL A 85 3.82 -10.07 5.38
C VAL A 85 4.78 -10.85 4.49
N LYS A 86 4.25 -11.72 3.63
CA LYS A 86 5.04 -12.45 2.64
C LYS A 86 5.01 -11.69 1.32
N LEU A 87 6.18 -11.35 0.79
CA LEU A 87 6.31 -10.69 -0.51
C LEU A 87 6.44 -11.74 -1.61
N PHE A 88 5.87 -11.42 -2.77
CA PHE A 88 6.11 -12.18 -3.99
C PHE A 88 7.59 -12.02 -4.38
N PRO A 89 8.27 -13.12 -4.72
CA PRO A 89 9.69 -13.08 -5.07
C PRO A 89 10.00 -12.21 -6.31
#